data_AF-A0A5B9MEG3-F1
#
_entry.id   AF-A0A5B9MEG3-F1
#
_cell.length_a   1.000
_cell.length_b   1.000
_cell.length_c   1.000
_cell.angle_alpha   90.00
_cell.angle_beta   90.00
_cell.angle_gamma   90.00
#
_symmetry.space_group_name_H-M   'P 1'
#
loop_
_entity.id
_entity.type
_entity.pdbx_description
1 polymer ?
#
loop_
_entity_poly.entity_id
_entity_poly.type
_entity_poly.pdbx_seq_one_letter_code
_entity_poly.pdbx_strand_id
1 'polypeptide(L)'
;MIQAALIALIRDGETTMFIDPYGAACFARQLVWGQDALHQWLAGREPVNEFDTDCEAGAVIDYDAQALLWYSENDEVDQPRSQQLLDTLIAEAWPGFEILYADSMCDLQIAAGDSISHASAQRLRVVDANVDPLEFRSETLDEETPHCEEFDPDGEDEFFAWVTIVDDDQTVQHRLIGEITSDVVRNEDDPLARLKSLPAYDVPAERNVSEAVLFDVPARRIDLWGRREIRSVAGEMAHCWTDWDVQCIEADGYQHQCRISGPAGTPMTAAQALGPLVPILLMTRHIDPAMMLGELGKSFKGLMAKLVGLLTVLVCLPFVLFALITGNWKTGGITIGVIVALVVIGFKLIEAKWRRGFAATIREVGSDLGGPDADQPSTAGPQDPRQRREQLDQLLARAGLPSIAEIEPHFDSDFPAAIS
;
A
#
# COMPACT_ATOMS: atom_id res chain seq x y z
N MET A 1 -7.91 9.71 -6.03
CA MET A 1 -8.30 9.27 -7.39
C MET A 1 -9.32 8.15 -7.21
N ILE A 2 -10.15 7.83 -8.20
CA ILE A 2 -10.92 6.57 -8.14
C ILE A 2 -9.95 5.49 -8.64
N GLN A 3 -9.65 4.51 -7.80
CA GLN A 3 -8.66 3.49 -8.08
C GLN A 3 -9.40 2.18 -8.39
N ALA A 4 -9.44 1.83 -9.68
CA ALA A 4 -10.19 0.70 -10.18
C ALA A 4 -9.41 -0.61 -10.02
N ALA A 5 -10.14 -1.71 -9.86
CA ALA A 5 -9.57 -3.05 -9.88
C ALA A 5 -10.15 -3.89 -11.02
N LEU A 6 -9.30 -4.70 -11.65
CA LEU A 6 -9.69 -5.59 -12.75
C LEU A 6 -9.80 -7.04 -12.30
N ILE A 7 -10.81 -7.76 -12.79
CA ILE A 7 -10.96 -9.20 -12.55
C ILE A 7 -11.13 -9.90 -13.89
N ALA A 8 -10.20 -10.77 -14.24
CA ALA A 8 -10.29 -11.65 -15.40
C ALA A 8 -10.58 -13.08 -14.95
N LEU A 9 -11.58 -13.71 -15.56
CA LEU A 9 -11.92 -15.12 -15.36
C LEU A 9 -11.61 -15.87 -16.65
N ILE A 10 -10.79 -16.92 -16.58
CA ILE A 10 -10.48 -17.81 -17.72
C ILE A 10 -11.21 -19.14 -17.50
N ARG A 11 -12.05 -19.54 -18.46
CA ARG A 11 -12.78 -20.82 -18.46
C ARG A 11 -12.89 -21.37 -19.87
N ASP A 12 -12.63 -22.66 -20.02
CA ASP A 12 -12.68 -23.34 -21.32
C ASP A 12 -11.86 -22.59 -22.39
N GLY A 13 -10.76 -21.94 -21.98
CA GLY A 13 -9.91 -21.09 -22.82
C GLY A 13 -10.49 -19.71 -23.18
N GLU A 14 -11.64 -19.30 -22.63
CA GLU A 14 -12.24 -17.98 -22.85
C GLU A 14 -12.03 -17.06 -21.63
N THR A 15 -11.53 -15.84 -21.90
CA THR A 15 -11.33 -14.80 -20.86
C THR A 15 -12.53 -13.85 -20.81
N THR A 16 -13.14 -13.72 -19.64
CA THR A 16 -14.18 -12.71 -19.34
C THR A 16 -13.67 -11.73 -18.30
N MET A 17 -13.77 -10.42 -18.56
CA MET A 17 -13.20 -9.38 -17.69
C MET A 17 -14.30 -8.55 -17.03
N PHE A 18 -14.04 -8.09 -15.81
CA PHE A 18 -14.90 -7.21 -15.02
C PHE A 18 -14.07 -6.10 -14.39
N ILE A 19 -14.68 -4.92 -14.19
CA ILE A 19 -14.05 -3.80 -13.48
C ILE A 19 -14.83 -3.51 -12.21
N ASP A 20 -14.12 -3.31 -11.11
CA ASP A 20 -14.63 -2.70 -9.89
C ASP A 20 -14.03 -1.29 -9.75
N PRO A 21 -14.79 -0.22 -10.10
CA PRO A 21 -14.25 1.14 -10.11
C PRO A 21 -13.67 1.58 -8.77
N TYR A 22 -14.13 1.00 -7.66
CA TYR A 22 -13.70 1.35 -6.30
C TYR A 22 -12.93 0.21 -5.61
N GLY A 23 -12.46 -0.75 -6.40
CA GLY A 23 -11.93 -2.01 -5.90
C GLY A 23 -10.50 -1.94 -5.40
N ALA A 24 -9.66 -1.07 -5.94
CA ALA A 24 -8.21 -1.19 -5.77
C ALA A 24 -7.75 -1.08 -4.32
N ALA A 25 -8.23 -0.04 -3.62
CA ALA A 25 -7.88 0.21 -2.22
C ALA A 25 -8.29 -0.91 -1.25
N CYS A 26 -9.03 -1.92 -1.70
CA CYS A 26 -9.53 -2.99 -0.84
C CYS A 26 -9.71 -4.32 -1.58
N PHE A 27 -8.94 -4.56 -2.64
CA PHE A 27 -9.24 -5.61 -3.63
C PHE A 27 -9.22 -7.02 -3.03
N ALA A 28 -8.29 -7.30 -2.12
CA ALA A 28 -8.20 -8.58 -1.42
C ALA A 28 -9.52 -9.00 -0.74
N ARG A 29 -10.36 -8.05 -0.32
CA ARG A 29 -11.68 -8.33 0.28
C ARG A 29 -12.63 -9.07 -0.66
N GLN A 30 -12.41 -8.97 -1.98
CA GLN A 30 -13.22 -9.67 -2.97
C GLN A 30 -12.80 -11.14 -3.08
N LEU A 31 -11.53 -11.45 -2.79
CA LEU A 31 -10.95 -12.78 -2.94
C LEU A 31 -11.09 -13.65 -1.70
N VAL A 32 -10.96 -13.10 -0.49
CA VAL A 32 -10.94 -13.88 0.77
C VAL A 32 -12.21 -14.70 1.07
N TRP A 33 -13.29 -14.54 0.30
CA TRP A 33 -14.54 -15.28 0.48
C TRP A 33 -14.70 -16.47 -0.47
N GLY A 34 -13.72 -16.69 -1.36
CA GLY A 34 -13.71 -17.83 -2.27
C GLY A 34 -14.53 -17.65 -3.55
N GLN A 35 -14.47 -18.69 -4.39
CA GLN A 35 -15.04 -18.73 -5.73
C GLN A 35 -16.55 -18.39 -5.78
N ASP A 36 -17.36 -19.03 -4.93
CA ASP A 36 -18.82 -18.88 -4.96
C ASP A 36 -19.25 -17.45 -4.62
N ALA A 37 -18.61 -16.86 -3.61
CA ALA A 37 -18.87 -15.49 -3.18
C ALA A 37 -18.48 -14.47 -4.25
N LEU A 38 -17.33 -14.68 -4.91
CA LEU A 38 -16.90 -13.84 -6.02
C LEU A 38 -17.88 -13.93 -7.20
N HIS A 39 -18.29 -15.13 -7.61
CA HIS A 39 -19.25 -15.30 -8.70
C HIS A 39 -20.61 -14.70 -8.42
N GLN A 40 -21.11 -14.87 -7.19
CA GLN A 40 -22.37 -14.28 -6.80
C GLN A 40 -22.33 -12.75 -6.91
N TRP A 41 -21.19 -12.15 -6.53
CA TRP A 41 -20.98 -10.71 -6.64
C TRP A 41 -20.83 -10.24 -8.10
N LEU A 42 -20.15 -11.01 -8.95
CA LEU A 42 -19.98 -10.70 -10.38
C LEU A 42 -21.25 -10.94 -11.22
N ALA A 43 -22.19 -11.78 -10.78
CA ALA A 43 -23.38 -12.17 -11.56
C ALA A 43 -24.30 -11.00 -11.95
N GLY A 44 -24.20 -9.85 -11.25
CA GLY A 44 -24.94 -8.63 -11.57
C GLY A 44 -24.17 -7.62 -12.44
N ARG A 45 -22.90 -7.89 -12.77
CA ARG A 45 -22.01 -6.93 -13.44
C ARG A 45 -21.88 -7.26 -14.92
N GLU A 46 -21.78 -6.22 -15.74
CA GLU A 46 -21.52 -6.37 -17.17
C GLU A 46 -20.01 -6.59 -17.39
N PRO A 47 -19.63 -7.55 -18.26
CA PRO A 47 -18.24 -7.75 -18.61
C PRO A 47 -17.73 -6.60 -19.47
N VAL A 48 -16.43 -6.33 -19.39
CA VAL A 48 -15.73 -5.37 -20.23
C VAL A 48 -14.96 -6.08 -21.35
N ASN A 49 -14.75 -5.38 -22.47
CA ASN A 49 -14.14 -5.97 -23.66
C ASN A 49 -12.61 -5.80 -23.72
N GLU A 50 -12.06 -4.90 -22.92
CA GLU A 50 -10.63 -4.54 -22.95
C GLU A 50 -10.02 -4.63 -21.57
N PHE A 51 -8.76 -5.06 -21.52
CA PHE A 51 -7.97 -5.07 -20.31
C PHE A 51 -7.47 -3.65 -20.05
N ASP A 52 -7.85 -3.09 -18.91
CA ASP A 52 -7.47 -1.74 -18.53
C ASP A 52 -6.25 -1.79 -17.60
N THR A 53 -5.10 -1.32 -18.10
CA THR A 53 -3.85 -1.24 -17.32
C THR A 53 -3.83 -0.04 -16.38
N ASP A 54 -4.81 0.88 -16.47
CA ASP A 54 -4.94 2.02 -15.56
C ASP A 54 -5.59 1.61 -14.21
N CYS A 55 -5.83 0.30 -14.02
CA CYS A 55 -6.23 -0.26 -12.72
C CYS A 55 -5.03 -0.37 -11.78
N GLU A 56 -5.27 -0.23 -10.47
CA GLU A 56 -4.22 -0.27 -9.43
C GLU A 56 -4.29 -1.55 -8.59
N ALA A 57 -5.18 -2.47 -8.96
CA ALA A 57 -5.26 -3.81 -8.39
C ALA A 57 -5.97 -4.76 -9.36
N GLY A 58 -5.88 -6.05 -9.11
CA GLY A 58 -6.71 -7.00 -9.84
C GLY A 58 -6.39 -8.46 -9.60
N ALA A 59 -7.12 -9.32 -10.27
CA ALA A 59 -6.84 -10.75 -10.31
C ALA A 59 -7.15 -11.37 -11.67
N VAL A 60 -6.35 -12.36 -12.03
CA VAL A 60 -6.64 -13.34 -13.08
C VAL A 60 -6.91 -14.68 -12.40
N ILE A 61 -8.07 -15.26 -12.67
CA ILE A 61 -8.50 -16.54 -12.12
C ILE A 61 -8.66 -17.52 -13.27
N ASP A 62 -7.72 -18.45 -13.38
CA ASP A 62 -7.70 -19.51 -14.38
C ASP A 62 -8.34 -20.76 -13.80
N TYR A 63 -9.61 -21.00 -14.15
CA TYR A 63 -10.34 -22.19 -13.71
C TYR A 63 -9.85 -23.46 -14.39
N ASP A 64 -9.22 -23.34 -15.56
CA ASP A 64 -8.71 -24.48 -16.33
C ASP A 64 -7.41 -24.99 -15.72
N ALA A 65 -6.53 -24.07 -15.30
CA ALA A 65 -5.28 -24.37 -14.60
C ALA A 65 -5.42 -24.51 -13.08
N GLN A 66 -6.57 -24.11 -12.51
CA GLN A 66 -6.78 -23.96 -11.07
C GLN A 66 -5.71 -23.05 -10.45
N ALA A 67 -5.56 -21.84 -10.97
CA ALA A 67 -4.61 -20.85 -10.47
C ALA A 67 -5.28 -19.48 -10.32
N LEU A 68 -4.85 -18.72 -9.32
CA LEU A 68 -5.30 -17.36 -9.04
C LEU A 68 -4.06 -16.49 -8.88
N LEU A 69 -3.89 -15.55 -9.81
CA LEU A 69 -2.86 -14.53 -9.77
C LEU A 69 -3.51 -13.20 -9.37
N TRP A 70 -3.03 -12.53 -8.33
CA TRP A 70 -3.63 -11.26 -7.87
C TRP A 70 -2.60 -10.20 -7.50
N TYR A 71 -2.98 -8.94 -7.56
CA TYR A 71 -2.13 -7.77 -7.37
C TYR A 71 -2.88 -6.66 -6.63
N SER A 72 -2.16 -5.84 -5.85
CA SER A 72 -2.67 -4.65 -5.19
C SER A 72 -1.58 -3.60 -4.96
N GLU A 73 -1.84 -2.33 -5.25
CA GLU A 73 -0.98 -1.18 -4.87
C GLU A 73 -1.16 -0.72 -3.42
N ASN A 74 -1.74 -1.57 -2.58
CA ASN A 74 -1.97 -1.21 -1.19
C ASN A 74 -0.69 -1.47 -0.38
N ASP A 75 -0.10 -0.41 0.19
CA ASP A 75 1.16 -0.48 0.95
C ASP A 75 1.11 -1.51 2.10
N GLU A 76 -0.04 -1.63 2.78
CA GLU A 76 -0.20 -2.57 3.87
C GLU A 76 -0.22 -4.03 3.40
N VAL A 77 -0.70 -4.28 2.17
CA VAL A 77 -0.66 -5.58 1.51
C VAL A 77 0.75 -5.90 1.03
N ASP A 78 1.46 -4.90 0.48
CA ASP A 78 2.76 -5.13 -0.15
C ASP A 78 3.89 -5.43 0.85
N GLN A 79 3.67 -5.19 2.15
CA GLN A 79 4.57 -5.68 3.18
C GLN A 79 4.66 -7.22 3.14
N PRO A 80 5.86 -7.83 2.98
CA PRO A 80 6.00 -9.27 2.67
C PRO A 80 5.28 -10.21 3.63
N ARG A 81 5.33 -9.90 4.93
CA ARG A 81 4.68 -10.69 5.96
C ARG A 81 3.16 -10.61 5.87
N SER A 82 2.63 -9.43 5.58
CA SER A 82 1.20 -9.19 5.42
C SER A 82 0.69 -9.87 4.14
N GLN A 83 1.43 -9.74 3.04
CA GLN A 83 1.19 -10.45 1.77
C GLN A 83 1.10 -11.96 1.99
N GLN A 84 2.11 -12.57 2.63
CA GLN A 84 2.17 -14.02 2.88
C GLN A 84 0.97 -14.53 3.70
N LEU A 85 0.55 -13.78 4.72
CA LEU A 85 -0.59 -14.16 5.56
C LEU A 85 -1.92 -13.99 4.79
N LEU A 86 -2.02 -12.97 3.94
CA LEU A 86 -3.19 -12.77 3.08
C LEU A 86 -3.28 -13.85 2.00
N ASP A 87 -2.17 -14.22 1.36
CA ASP A 87 -2.08 -15.36 0.44
C ASP A 87 -2.52 -16.67 1.12
N THR A 88 -2.10 -16.89 2.37
CA THR A 88 -2.53 -18.05 3.17
C THR A 88 -4.05 -18.03 3.40
N LEU A 89 -4.62 -16.86 3.70
CA LEU A 89 -6.06 -16.71 3.93
C LEU A 89 -6.87 -16.92 2.64
N ILE A 90 -6.37 -16.40 1.50
CA ILE A 90 -6.97 -16.60 0.18
C ILE A 90 -6.89 -18.08 -0.21
N ALA A 91 -5.75 -18.74 0.00
CA ALA A 91 -5.59 -20.17 -0.30
C ALA A 91 -6.60 -21.05 0.47
N GLU A 92 -6.87 -20.73 1.74
CA GLU A 92 -7.90 -21.43 2.52
C GLU A 92 -9.34 -21.18 2.00
N ALA A 93 -9.58 -20.03 1.36
CA ALA A 93 -10.87 -19.71 0.74
C ALA A 93 -11.03 -20.28 -0.69
N TRP A 94 -9.92 -20.63 -1.34
CA TRP A 94 -9.85 -21.11 -2.72
C TRP A 94 -9.25 -22.53 -2.80
N PRO A 95 -9.97 -23.55 -2.28
CA PRO A 95 -9.43 -24.91 -2.20
C PRO A 95 -9.13 -25.48 -3.59
N GLY A 96 -7.91 -25.99 -3.75
CA GLY A 96 -7.44 -26.60 -4.99
C GLY A 96 -6.88 -25.61 -6.01
N PHE A 97 -6.83 -24.31 -5.69
CA PHE A 97 -6.14 -23.32 -6.51
C PHE A 97 -4.71 -23.08 -6.02
N GLU A 98 -3.80 -22.85 -6.96
CA GLU A 98 -2.51 -22.24 -6.68
C GLU A 98 -2.70 -20.73 -6.53
N ILE A 99 -2.31 -20.15 -5.39
CA ILE A 99 -2.43 -18.72 -5.13
C ILE A 99 -1.07 -18.07 -5.35
N LEU A 100 -1.08 -17.03 -6.19
CA LEU A 100 0.07 -16.33 -6.69
C LEU A 100 -0.17 -14.83 -6.57
N TYR A 101 0.80 -14.08 -6.07
CA TYR A 101 0.78 -12.62 -6.14
C TYR A 101 1.35 -12.14 -7.48
N ALA A 102 1.07 -10.96 -8.00
CA ALA A 102 1.72 -10.42 -9.21
C ALA A 102 2.62 -9.25 -8.84
N ASP A 103 3.72 -9.06 -9.58
CA ASP A 103 4.62 -7.94 -9.35
C ASP A 103 4.16 -6.68 -10.11
N SER A 104 3.17 -6.80 -11.00
CA SER A 104 2.55 -5.65 -11.65
C SER A 104 1.21 -5.99 -12.30
N MET A 105 0.47 -4.93 -12.71
CA MET A 105 -0.66 -5.08 -13.63
C MET A 105 -0.27 -5.71 -14.97
N CYS A 106 0.97 -5.53 -15.43
CA CYS A 106 1.46 -6.16 -16.66
C CYS A 106 1.46 -7.69 -16.53
N ASP A 107 1.81 -8.23 -15.37
CA ASP A 107 1.77 -9.68 -15.13
C ASP A 107 0.33 -10.21 -15.23
N LEU A 108 -0.64 -9.46 -14.70
CA LEU A 108 -2.05 -9.79 -14.85
C LEU A 108 -2.49 -9.72 -16.32
N GLN A 109 -2.03 -8.72 -17.08
CA GLN A 109 -2.34 -8.59 -18.50
C GLN A 109 -1.80 -9.78 -19.31
N ILE A 110 -0.56 -10.18 -19.06
CA ILE A 110 0.07 -11.35 -19.69
C ILE A 110 -0.71 -12.61 -19.34
N ALA A 111 -1.03 -12.81 -18.06
CA ALA A 111 -1.77 -13.97 -17.57
C ALA A 111 -3.19 -14.07 -18.16
N ALA A 112 -3.86 -12.93 -18.39
CA ALA A 112 -5.19 -12.88 -19.00
C ALA A 112 -5.21 -13.26 -20.50
N GLY A 113 -4.06 -13.14 -21.19
CA GLY A 113 -3.92 -13.38 -22.63
C GLY A 113 -3.37 -14.76 -23.02
N ASP A 114 -2.45 -15.35 -22.24
CA ASP A 114 -1.69 -16.56 -22.63
C ASP A 114 -1.87 -17.77 -21.68
N SER A 115 -2.67 -17.67 -20.61
CA SER A 115 -2.81 -18.60 -19.44
C SER A 115 -1.79 -18.39 -18.32
N ILE A 116 -2.23 -18.53 -17.07
CA ILE A 116 -1.42 -18.35 -15.85
C ILE A 116 -0.22 -19.30 -15.82
N SER A 117 -0.34 -20.49 -16.41
CA SER A 117 0.76 -21.48 -16.47
C SER A 117 2.03 -20.94 -17.16
N HIS A 118 1.90 -19.97 -18.08
CA HIS A 118 3.02 -19.28 -18.70
C HIS A 118 3.61 -18.17 -17.79
N ALA A 119 2.76 -17.46 -17.03
CA ALA A 119 3.16 -16.43 -16.08
C ALA A 119 3.91 -17.04 -14.87
N SER A 120 3.45 -18.17 -14.32
CA SER A 120 4.15 -18.91 -13.25
C SER A 120 5.51 -19.45 -13.70
N ALA A 121 5.63 -19.85 -14.97
CA ALA A 121 6.89 -20.30 -15.55
C ALA A 121 7.87 -19.15 -15.85
N GLN A 122 7.37 -17.93 -16.11
CA GLN A 122 8.20 -16.71 -16.18
C GLN A 122 8.68 -16.26 -14.81
N ARG A 123 7.87 -16.47 -13.76
CA ARG A 123 8.27 -16.25 -12.36
C ARG A 123 9.51 -17.02 -11.93
N LEU A 124 9.69 -18.23 -12.49
CA LEU A 124 10.86 -19.10 -12.26
C LEU A 124 11.98 -18.91 -13.29
N ARG A 125 11.78 -18.10 -14.34
CA ARG A 125 12.84 -17.69 -15.25
C ARG A 125 13.40 -16.36 -14.77
N VAL A 126 14.28 -16.48 -13.77
CA VAL A 126 15.56 -15.77 -13.79
C VAL A 126 15.98 -15.59 -15.25
N VAL A 127 15.88 -14.37 -15.75
CA VAL A 127 16.56 -13.84 -16.93
C VAL A 127 16.54 -14.81 -18.11
N ASP A 128 15.55 -14.71 -19.00
CA ASP A 128 15.82 -15.15 -20.39
C ASP A 128 17.03 -14.34 -20.85
N ALA A 129 18.17 -15.01 -21.04
CA ALA A 129 19.43 -14.37 -21.41
C ALA A 129 19.38 -13.61 -22.75
N ASN A 130 18.24 -13.68 -23.46
CA ASN A 130 17.98 -12.95 -24.70
C ASN A 130 17.05 -11.74 -24.54
N VAL A 131 16.45 -11.52 -23.37
CA VAL A 131 15.69 -10.30 -23.09
C VAL A 131 16.67 -9.31 -22.48
N ASP A 132 16.82 -8.15 -23.11
CA ASP A 132 17.64 -7.07 -22.57
C ASP A 132 17.04 -6.63 -21.22
N PRO A 133 17.74 -6.77 -20.09
CA PRO A 133 17.25 -6.30 -18.79
C PRO A 133 16.91 -4.80 -18.84
N LEU A 134 17.50 -4.04 -19.78
CA LEU A 134 17.25 -2.63 -20.02
C LEU A 134 15.93 -2.35 -20.78
N GLU A 135 15.23 -3.35 -21.33
CA GLU A 135 13.86 -3.18 -21.82
C GLU A 135 12.84 -3.14 -20.68
N PHE A 136 13.17 -3.71 -19.51
CA PHE A 136 12.40 -3.59 -18.26
C PHE A 136 12.98 -2.50 -17.36
N ARG A 137 13.20 -1.31 -17.93
CA ARG A 137 13.45 -0.12 -17.10
C ARG A 137 12.25 0.07 -16.17
N SER A 138 12.42 -0.23 -14.89
CA SER A 138 11.41 0.14 -13.90
C SER A 138 11.39 1.67 -13.86
N GLU A 139 10.37 2.29 -14.42
CA GLU A 139 10.11 3.73 -14.29
C GLU A 139 9.89 4.13 -12.81
N THR A 140 9.86 3.16 -11.89
CA THR A 140 9.58 3.30 -10.46
C THR A 140 10.78 3.76 -9.62
N LEU A 141 12.02 3.60 -10.11
CA LEU A 141 13.20 4.14 -9.41
C LEU A 141 13.46 5.55 -9.94
N ASP A 142 13.13 6.55 -9.14
CA ASP A 142 13.30 7.96 -9.48
C ASP A 142 14.79 8.24 -9.80
N GLU A 143 15.10 8.52 -11.06
CA GLU A 143 16.47 8.83 -11.51
C GLU A 143 16.99 10.16 -10.91
N GLU A 144 16.11 10.97 -10.29
CA GLU A 144 16.46 12.30 -9.77
C GLU A 144 16.99 12.32 -8.33
N THR A 145 16.95 11.20 -7.59
CA THR A 145 17.49 11.12 -6.22
C THR A 145 18.74 10.23 -6.15
N PRO A 146 19.89 10.66 -6.69
CA PRO A 146 21.13 9.97 -6.43
C PRO A 146 21.47 10.17 -4.95
N HIS A 147 22.04 9.13 -4.35
CA HIS A 147 22.67 9.05 -3.03
C HIS A 147 21.84 8.28 -1.99
N CYS A 148 22.44 7.22 -1.42
CA CYS A 148 21.95 6.56 -0.22
C CYS A 148 21.90 7.58 0.93
N GLU A 149 20.78 8.27 1.09
CA GLU A 149 20.60 9.23 2.17
C GLU A 149 20.47 8.49 3.50
N GLU A 150 21.08 9.08 4.54
CA GLU A 150 20.97 8.56 5.89
C GLU A 150 19.50 8.63 6.33
N PHE A 151 18.96 7.51 6.81
CA PHE A 151 17.63 7.48 7.40
C PHE A 151 17.57 8.39 8.63
N ASP A 152 16.63 9.35 8.65
CA ASP A 152 16.33 10.17 9.82
C ASP A 152 15.31 9.44 10.72
N PRO A 153 15.72 8.92 11.89
CA PRO A 153 14.81 8.22 12.80
C PRO A 153 13.74 9.14 13.41
N ASP A 154 13.88 10.47 13.31
CA ASP A 154 12.88 11.45 13.71
C ASP A 154 11.99 11.91 12.52
N GLY A 155 12.22 11.36 11.32
CA GLY A 155 11.46 11.62 10.10
C GLY A 155 10.02 11.10 10.15
N GLU A 156 9.20 11.54 9.19
CA GLU A 156 7.81 11.08 9.03
C GLU A 156 7.73 9.70 8.35
N ASP A 157 8.86 9.13 7.93
CA ASP A 157 8.92 7.86 7.19
C ASP A 157 8.62 6.67 8.12
N GLU A 158 7.53 5.96 7.84
CA GLU A 158 7.10 4.80 8.63
C GLU A 158 7.91 3.53 8.33
N PHE A 159 8.56 3.46 7.17
CA PHE A 159 9.30 2.30 6.68
C PHE A 159 10.66 2.70 6.11
N PHE A 160 11.62 1.78 6.19
CA PHE A 160 12.96 1.96 5.65
C PHE A 160 13.54 0.65 5.11
N ALA A 161 14.60 0.77 4.32
CA ALA A 161 15.40 -0.35 3.85
C ALA A 161 16.48 -0.77 4.85
N TRP A 162 16.58 -2.07 5.11
CA TRP A 162 17.59 -2.65 6.00
C TRP A 162 18.75 -3.26 5.24
N VAL A 163 19.92 -2.65 5.36
CA VAL A 163 21.17 -3.16 4.76
C VAL A 163 21.96 -3.93 5.82
N THR A 164 22.36 -5.16 5.51
CA THR A 164 23.33 -5.93 6.32
C THR A 164 24.61 -6.13 5.53
N ILE A 165 25.76 -5.87 6.14
CA ILE A 165 27.07 -6.08 5.53
C ILE A 165 27.87 -7.05 6.41
N VAL A 166 28.25 -8.19 5.84
CA VAL A 166 29.22 -9.12 6.43
C VAL A 166 30.57 -8.82 5.79
N ASP A 167 31.49 -8.27 6.58
CA ASP A 167 32.80 -7.85 6.09
C ASP A 167 33.80 -9.02 6.00
N ASP A 168 34.97 -8.77 5.41
CA ASP A 168 36.04 -9.77 5.23
C ASP A 168 36.49 -10.44 6.55
N ASP A 169 36.39 -9.71 7.66
CA ASP A 169 36.72 -10.18 9.01
C ASP A 169 35.55 -10.89 9.73
N GLN A 170 34.46 -11.17 9.00
CA GLN A 170 33.20 -11.73 9.52
C GLN A 170 32.49 -10.82 10.51
N THR A 171 32.85 -9.53 10.58
CA THR A 171 32.04 -8.56 11.33
C THR A 171 30.76 -8.28 10.58
N VAL A 172 29.65 -8.27 11.32
CA VAL A 172 28.33 -7.99 10.78
C VAL A 172 27.92 -6.60 11.22
N GLN A 173 27.51 -5.77 10.27
CA GLN A 173 27.07 -4.41 10.54
C GLN A 173 25.77 -4.12 9.79
N HIS A 174 24.87 -3.37 10.41
CA HIS A 174 23.61 -2.97 9.81
C HIS A 174 23.60 -1.48 9.49
N ARG A 175 22.94 -1.11 8.40
CA ARG A 175 22.63 0.28 8.01
C ARG A 175 21.14 0.41 7.70
N LEU A 176 20.63 1.60 7.91
CA LEU A 176 19.27 1.99 7.57
C LEU A 176 19.34 3.11 6.54
N ILE A 177 18.62 2.95 5.45
CA ILE A 177 18.44 3.95 4.38
C ILE A 177 16.95 4.01 4.04
N GLY A 178 16.45 5.10 3.45
CA GLY A 178 15.03 5.20 3.11
C GLY A 178 14.56 4.06 2.20
N GLU A 179 15.28 3.84 1.11
CA GLU A 179 15.02 2.80 0.10
C GLU A 179 16.33 2.31 -0.53
N ILE A 180 16.32 1.12 -1.14
CA ILE A 180 17.44 0.60 -1.92
C ILE A 180 17.50 1.36 -3.25
N THR A 181 18.43 2.30 -3.32
CA THR A 181 18.60 3.21 -4.45
C THR A 181 19.19 2.52 -5.69
N SER A 182 18.93 3.11 -6.86
CA SER A 182 19.34 2.57 -8.17
C SER A 182 20.86 2.39 -8.33
N ASP A 183 21.67 3.20 -7.65
CA ASP A 183 23.13 3.06 -7.62
C ASP A 183 23.60 1.81 -6.86
N VAL A 184 22.86 1.38 -5.83
CA VAL A 184 23.08 0.10 -5.14
C VAL A 184 22.73 -1.05 -6.08
N VAL A 185 21.59 -0.99 -6.75
CA VAL A 185 21.14 -1.99 -7.73
C VAL A 185 22.16 -2.11 -8.87
N ARG A 186 22.60 -0.97 -9.44
CA ARG A 186 23.47 -0.91 -10.62
C ARG A 186 24.97 -1.00 -10.32
N ASN A 187 25.36 -1.12 -9.06
CA ASN A 187 26.76 -1.12 -8.64
C ASN A 187 27.54 0.13 -9.09
N GLU A 188 26.91 1.31 -8.99
CA GLU A 188 27.47 2.58 -9.44
C GLU A 188 28.21 3.32 -8.31
N ASP A 189 29.33 3.97 -8.63
CA ASP A 189 30.09 4.81 -7.70
C ASP A 189 30.43 4.16 -6.34
N ASP A 190 30.79 2.87 -6.36
CA ASP A 190 31.16 2.07 -5.18
C ASP A 190 30.12 2.17 -4.04
N PRO A 191 28.90 1.62 -4.27
CA PRO A 191 27.81 1.77 -3.31
C PRO A 191 28.13 1.08 -1.99
N LEU A 192 28.91 -0.01 -2.00
CA LEU A 192 29.29 -0.73 -0.78
C LEU A 192 30.18 0.13 0.14
N ALA A 193 31.16 0.87 -0.40
CA ALA A 193 31.96 1.79 0.40
C ALA A 193 31.11 2.91 1.00
N ARG A 194 30.14 3.44 0.25
CA ARG A 194 29.19 4.45 0.74
C ARG A 194 28.29 3.91 1.84
N LEU A 195 27.70 2.74 1.66
CA LEU A 195 26.91 2.07 2.69
C LEU A 195 27.74 1.81 3.95
N LYS A 196 28.99 1.35 3.82
CA LYS A 196 29.91 1.18 4.97
C LYS A 196 30.19 2.49 5.71
N SER A 197 30.15 3.64 5.04
CA SER A 197 30.38 4.95 5.65
C SER A 197 29.21 5.48 6.48
N LEU A 198 28.00 4.96 6.27
CA LEU A 198 26.82 5.31 7.06
C LEU A 198 26.95 4.84 8.52
N PRO A 199 26.19 5.42 9.48
CA PRO A 199 26.17 4.97 10.87
C PRO A 199 25.69 3.53 11.02
N ALA A 200 26.29 2.79 11.95
CA ALA A 200 25.87 1.44 12.28
C ALA A 200 24.65 1.46 13.22
N TYR A 201 23.69 0.56 12.95
CA TYR A 201 22.47 0.39 13.73
C TYR A 201 22.35 -1.03 14.30
N ASP A 202 21.46 -1.19 15.29
CA ASP A 202 21.00 -2.50 15.74
C ASP A 202 20.02 -3.13 14.72
N VAL A 203 19.74 -4.42 14.86
CA VAL A 203 18.76 -5.12 14.01
C VAL A 203 17.37 -4.46 14.18
N PRO A 204 16.76 -3.91 13.10
CA PRO A 204 15.48 -3.23 13.19
C PRO A 204 14.34 -4.21 13.43
N ALA A 205 13.21 -3.75 13.96
CA ALA A 205 11.99 -4.55 14.06
C ALA A 205 11.36 -4.75 12.67
N GLU A 206 10.84 -5.95 12.38
CA GLU A 206 10.28 -6.30 11.06
C GLU A 206 9.19 -5.33 10.59
N ARG A 207 8.36 -4.84 11.52
CA ARG A 207 7.27 -3.91 11.22
C ARG A 207 7.71 -2.58 10.61
N ASN A 208 8.99 -2.20 10.75
CA ASN A 208 9.53 -0.94 10.23
C ASN A 208 10.35 -1.15 8.94
N VAL A 209 10.50 -2.39 8.47
CA VAL A 209 11.33 -2.72 7.32
C VAL A 209 10.41 -3.03 6.13
N SER A 210 10.50 -2.22 5.08
CA SER A 210 9.82 -2.48 3.79
C SER A 210 10.61 -3.47 2.95
N GLU A 211 11.93 -3.33 2.96
CA GLU A 211 12.85 -4.07 2.11
C GLU A 211 14.23 -4.15 2.72
N ALA A 212 15.07 -5.01 2.14
CA ALA A 212 16.39 -5.24 2.66
C ALA A 212 17.33 -5.86 1.64
N VAL A 213 18.61 -5.62 1.87
CA VAL A 213 19.71 -6.22 1.13
C VAL A 213 20.78 -6.68 2.12
N LEU A 214 21.34 -7.85 1.87
CA LEU A 214 22.47 -8.40 2.61
C LEU A 214 23.64 -8.58 1.66
N PHE A 215 24.77 -7.96 1.99
CA PHE A 215 26.05 -8.13 1.31
C PHE A 215 26.93 -9.06 2.14
N ASP A 216 27.19 -10.27 1.66
CA ASP A 216 28.24 -11.14 2.16
C ASP A 216 29.51 -10.94 1.31
N VAL A 217 30.37 -10.04 1.78
CA VAL A 217 31.59 -9.64 1.06
C VAL A 217 32.56 -10.82 0.88
N PRO A 218 32.87 -11.64 1.91
CA PRO A 218 33.69 -12.82 1.76
C PRO A 218 33.16 -13.82 0.73
N ALA A 219 31.84 -14.08 0.74
CA ALA A 219 31.21 -15.04 -0.16
C ALA A 219 30.90 -14.47 -1.54
N ARG A 220 31.01 -13.14 -1.73
CA ARG A 220 30.49 -12.40 -2.89
C ARG A 220 29.06 -12.77 -3.19
N ARG A 221 28.20 -12.67 -2.17
CA ARG A 221 26.78 -12.98 -2.27
C ARG A 221 25.94 -11.79 -1.86
N ILE A 222 24.84 -11.58 -2.57
CA ILE A 222 23.83 -10.58 -2.28
C ILE A 222 22.49 -11.29 -2.11
N ASP A 223 21.88 -11.16 -0.94
CA ASP A 223 20.51 -11.62 -0.72
C ASP A 223 19.61 -10.40 -0.58
N LEU A 224 18.55 -10.31 -1.38
CA LEU A 224 17.55 -9.25 -1.30
C LEU A 224 16.17 -9.81 -0.97
N TRP A 225 15.38 -9.06 -0.22
CA TRP A 225 13.98 -9.37 0.04
C TRP A 225 13.23 -8.10 0.41
N GLY A 226 11.92 -8.11 0.24
CA GLY A 226 11.13 -6.93 0.55
C GLY A 226 9.88 -6.87 -0.29
N ARG A 227 9.36 -5.64 -0.37
CA ARG A 227 8.31 -5.23 -1.27
C ARG A 227 8.58 -5.59 -2.72
N ARG A 228 7.55 -5.48 -3.52
CA ARG A 228 7.56 -5.84 -4.94
C ARG A 228 8.59 -5.07 -5.75
N GLU A 229 8.80 -3.79 -5.45
CA GLU A 229 9.72 -2.92 -6.15
C GLU A 229 11.15 -3.48 -6.09
N ILE A 230 11.64 -3.85 -4.90
CA ILE A 230 12.97 -4.45 -4.76
C ILE A 230 13.06 -5.85 -5.40
N ARG A 231 11.98 -6.65 -5.39
CA ARG A 231 11.97 -7.96 -6.06
C ARG A 231 12.11 -7.82 -7.57
N SER A 232 11.43 -6.84 -8.16
CA SER A 232 11.44 -6.60 -9.61
C SER A 232 12.83 -6.26 -10.15
N VAL A 233 13.68 -5.64 -9.34
CA VAL A 233 15.05 -5.24 -9.71
C VAL A 233 16.11 -6.31 -9.43
N ALA A 234 15.73 -7.48 -8.90
CA ALA A 234 16.66 -8.58 -8.63
C ALA A 234 17.48 -8.99 -9.87
N GLY A 235 16.81 -9.02 -11.04
CA GLY A 235 17.44 -9.36 -12.32
C GLY A 235 18.44 -8.30 -12.79
N GLU A 236 18.11 -7.02 -12.64
CA GLU A 236 19.01 -5.90 -12.94
C GLU A 236 20.23 -5.95 -12.00
N MET A 237 20.01 -6.16 -10.70
CA MET A 237 21.09 -6.27 -9.72
C MET A 237 22.04 -7.44 -10.04
N ALA A 238 21.49 -8.61 -10.40
CA ALA A 238 22.30 -9.76 -10.82
C ALA A 238 23.14 -9.46 -12.08
N HIS A 239 22.62 -8.64 -13.00
CA HIS A 239 23.34 -8.22 -14.20
C HIS A 239 24.46 -7.22 -13.90
N CYS A 240 24.23 -6.26 -13.01
CA CYS A 240 25.20 -5.22 -12.68
C CYS A 240 26.29 -5.69 -11.71
N TRP A 241 25.96 -6.62 -10.81
CA TRP A 241 26.90 -7.23 -9.86
C TRP A 241 27.50 -8.53 -10.41
N THR A 242 28.09 -8.48 -11.60
CA THR A 242 28.55 -9.67 -12.37
C THR A 242 29.49 -10.65 -11.65
N ASP A 243 30.23 -10.20 -10.63
CA ASP A 243 31.14 -11.04 -9.83
C ASP A 243 30.50 -11.58 -8.53
N TRP A 244 29.20 -11.35 -8.33
CA TRP A 244 28.45 -11.72 -7.12
C TRP A 244 27.30 -12.68 -7.45
N ASP A 245 26.97 -13.55 -6.50
CA ASP A 245 25.76 -14.38 -6.53
C ASP A 245 24.59 -13.60 -5.92
N VAL A 246 23.63 -13.19 -6.76
CA VAL A 246 22.47 -12.39 -6.33
C VAL A 246 21.24 -13.29 -6.24
N GLN A 247 20.59 -13.31 -5.07
CA GLN A 247 19.40 -14.13 -4.80
C GLN A 247 18.27 -13.29 -4.21
N CYS A 248 17.06 -13.44 -4.76
CA CYS A 248 15.86 -12.89 -4.14
C CYS A 248 15.25 -13.94 -3.18
N ILE A 249 15.04 -13.55 -1.92
CA ILE A 249 14.46 -14.39 -0.89
C ILE A 249 12.96 -14.10 -0.80
N GLU A 250 12.17 -14.92 -1.49
CA GLU A 250 10.71 -14.75 -1.62
C GLU A 250 9.93 -14.94 -0.31
N ALA A 251 10.43 -15.80 0.58
CA ALA A 251 9.75 -16.18 1.81
C ALA A 251 10.67 -16.08 3.02
N ASP A 252 10.11 -15.58 4.14
CA ASP A 252 10.81 -15.45 5.42
C ASP A 252 12.11 -14.61 5.33
N GLY A 253 12.14 -13.59 4.48
CA GLY A 253 13.31 -12.75 4.23
C GLY A 253 13.87 -12.10 5.50
N TYR A 254 13.00 -11.54 6.34
CA TYR A 254 13.40 -10.97 7.63
C TYR A 254 14.06 -12.01 8.55
N GLN A 255 13.47 -13.20 8.69
CA GLN A 255 14.03 -14.29 9.48
C GLN A 255 15.32 -14.84 8.86
N HIS A 256 15.43 -14.83 7.53
CA HIS A 256 16.65 -15.18 6.80
C HIS A 256 17.80 -14.24 7.17
N GLN A 257 17.59 -12.93 7.04
CA GLN A 257 18.61 -11.93 7.34
C GLN A 257 18.97 -11.91 8.83
N CYS A 258 18.00 -12.09 9.73
CA CYS A 258 18.25 -12.22 11.18
C CYS A 258 19.18 -13.40 11.53
N ARG A 259 19.06 -14.53 10.83
CA ARG A 259 19.93 -15.70 11.05
C ARG A 259 21.40 -15.40 10.74
N ILE A 260 21.66 -14.51 9.79
CA ILE A 260 23.01 -14.10 9.39
C ILE A 260 23.49 -12.93 10.27
N SER A 261 22.57 -12.10 10.73
CA SER A 261 22.84 -10.88 11.50
C SER A 261 23.52 -11.15 12.85
N GLY A 262 23.21 -12.28 13.49
CA GLY A 262 23.73 -12.67 14.81
C GLY A 262 22.73 -12.40 15.94
N PRO A 263 22.35 -11.13 16.23
CA PRO A 263 21.27 -10.83 17.16
C PRO A 263 19.92 -11.32 16.64
N ALA A 264 19.05 -11.72 17.58
CA ALA A 264 17.65 -11.97 17.26
C ALA A 264 16.96 -10.63 16.98
N GLY A 265 16.44 -10.46 15.76
CA GLY A 265 15.53 -9.37 15.45
C GLY A 265 14.20 -9.49 16.19
N THR A 266 13.31 -8.53 15.95
CA THR A 266 11.94 -8.53 16.48
C THR A 266 10.97 -8.81 15.33
N PRO A 267 10.66 -10.09 15.05
CA PRO A 267 9.73 -10.43 13.99
C PRO A 267 8.32 -9.95 14.32
N MET A 268 7.58 -9.57 13.29
CA MET A 268 6.21 -9.16 13.37
C MET A 268 5.32 -10.39 13.59
N THR A 269 4.46 -10.31 14.61
CA THR A 269 3.46 -11.35 14.84
C THR A 269 2.40 -11.32 13.74
N ALA A 270 1.73 -12.46 13.50
CA ALA A 270 0.63 -12.50 12.53
C ALA A 270 -0.50 -11.52 12.89
N ALA A 271 -0.73 -11.28 14.18
CA ALA A 271 -1.76 -10.34 14.65
C ALA A 271 -1.40 -8.88 14.32
N GLN A 272 -0.12 -8.52 14.40
CA GLN A 272 0.35 -7.20 14.00
C GLN A 272 0.26 -7.01 12.49
N ALA A 273 0.71 -8.00 11.71
CA ALA A 273 0.69 -7.95 10.25
C ALA A 273 -0.74 -7.86 9.67
N LEU A 274 -1.68 -8.59 10.26
CA LEU A 274 -3.09 -8.57 9.85
C LEU A 274 -3.88 -7.37 10.41
N GLY A 275 -3.30 -6.62 11.36
CA GLY A 275 -3.95 -5.49 12.04
C GLY A 275 -4.52 -4.44 11.08
N PRO A 276 -3.71 -3.93 10.14
CA PRO A 276 -4.18 -2.96 9.13
C PRO A 276 -5.14 -3.58 8.10
N LEU A 277 -4.98 -4.87 7.78
CA LEU A 277 -5.71 -5.54 6.70
C LEU A 277 -7.12 -6.00 7.11
N VAL A 278 -7.31 -6.54 8.31
CA VAL A 278 -8.61 -7.11 8.74
C VAL A 278 -9.75 -6.09 8.69
N PRO A 279 -9.58 -4.81 9.10
CA PRO A 279 -10.59 -3.77 8.90
C PRO A 279 -11.08 -3.67 7.44
N ILE A 280 -10.15 -3.74 6.49
CA ILE A 280 -10.44 -3.70 5.04
C ILE A 280 -11.24 -4.93 4.62
N LEU A 281 -10.88 -6.12 5.09
CA LEU A 281 -11.60 -7.37 4.78
C LEU A 281 -13.02 -7.39 5.35
N LEU A 282 -13.22 -6.78 6.52
CA LEU A 282 -14.52 -6.65 7.19
C LEU A 282 -15.42 -5.57 6.57
N MET A 283 -14.89 -4.69 5.71
CA MET A 283 -15.66 -3.62 5.11
C MET A 283 -16.67 -4.15 4.10
N THR A 284 -17.96 -3.90 4.37
CA THR A 284 -19.07 -4.25 3.46
C THR A 284 -19.48 -3.11 2.55
N ARG A 285 -19.15 -1.86 2.90
CA ARG A 285 -19.59 -0.68 2.14
C ARG A 285 -18.67 -0.41 0.95
N HIS A 286 -19.22 0.24 -0.08
CA HIS A 286 -18.40 0.92 -1.07
C HIS A 286 -17.58 2.02 -0.37
N ILE A 287 -16.33 2.14 -0.79
CA ILE A 287 -15.55 3.34 -0.51
C ILE A 287 -16.20 4.42 -1.37
N ASP A 288 -17.18 5.11 -0.81
CA ASP A 288 -17.78 6.26 -1.47
C ASP A 288 -16.76 7.41 -1.39
N PRO A 289 -16.17 7.84 -2.52
CA PRO A 289 -15.24 8.96 -2.51
C PRO A 289 -15.87 10.19 -1.86
N ALA A 290 -17.18 10.39 -1.98
CA ALA A 290 -17.88 11.51 -1.34
C ALA A 290 -17.92 11.40 0.20
N MET A 291 -17.92 10.19 0.77
CA MET A 291 -17.79 9.98 2.21
C MET A 291 -16.36 10.24 2.69
N MET A 292 -15.35 9.68 2.02
CA MET A 292 -13.93 9.95 2.34
C MET A 292 -13.59 11.43 2.22
N LEU A 293 -14.05 12.07 1.14
CA LEU A 293 -13.96 13.50 0.91
C LEU A 293 -14.74 14.32 1.95
N GLY A 294 -15.87 13.80 2.44
CA GLY A 294 -16.64 14.39 3.53
C GLY A 294 -15.89 14.35 4.87
N GLU A 295 -15.14 13.28 5.15
CA GLU A 295 -14.31 13.12 6.35
C GLU A 295 -13.03 13.94 6.27
N LEU A 296 -12.32 13.91 5.14
CA LEU A 296 -11.23 14.84 4.83
C LEU A 296 -11.70 16.30 4.94
N GLY A 297 -12.90 16.60 4.44
CA GLY A 297 -13.52 17.91 4.58
C GLY A 297 -13.81 18.31 6.03
N LYS A 298 -14.15 17.36 6.92
CA LYS A 298 -14.34 17.61 8.36
C LYS A 298 -12.99 17.85 9.06
N SER A 299 -11.98 17.04 8.77
CA SER A 299 -10.63 17.20 9.33
C SER A 299 -9.98 18.51 8.89
N PHE A 300 -10.01 18.79 7.58
CA PHE A 300 -9.55 20.06 7.00
C PHE A 300 -10.32 21.25 7.56
N LYS A 301 -11.63 21.13 7.78
CA LYS A 301 -12.43 22.18 8.43
C LYS A 301 -11.99 22.42 9.88
N GLY A 302 -11.62 21.39 10.62
CA GLY A 302 -11.04 21.51 11.95
C GLY A 302 -9.71 22.25 11.93
N LEU A 303 -8.82 21.88 11.02
CA LEU A 303 -7.50 22.49 10.86
C LEU A 303 -7.60 23.95 10.40
N MET A 304 -8.41 24.24 9.38
CA MET A 304 -8.66 25.59 8.89
C MET A 304 -9.34 26.47 9.94
N ALA A 305 -10.27 25.93 10.75
CA ALA A 305 -10.88 26.70 11.85
C ALA A 305 -9.84 27.11 12.90
N LYS A 306 -8.90 26.22 13.25
CA LYS A 306 -7.78 26.53 14.15
C LYS A 306 -6.88 27.62 13.57
N LEU A 307 -6.51 27.49 12.29
CA LEU A 307 -5.63 28.42 11.58
C LEU A 307 -6.26 29.81 11.43
N VAL A 308 -7.55 29.87 11.06
CA VAL A 308 -8.33 31.12 11.00
C VAL A 308 -8.48 31.75 12.38
N GLY A 309 -8.72 30.94 13.42
CA GLY A 309 -8.75 31.42 14.81
C GLY A 309 -7.44 32.06 15.24
N LEU A 310 -6.31 31.39 14.98
CA LEU A 310 -4.96 31.90 15.27
C LEU A 310 -4.67 33.20 14.51
N LEU A 311 -4.94 33.23 13.22
CA LEU A 311 -4.76 34.42 12.39
C LEU A 311 -5.61 35.59 12.88
N THR A 312 -6.86 35.33 13.28
CA THR A 312 -7.76 36.36 13.82
C THR A 312 -7.17 36.95 15.10
N VAL A 313 -6.66 36.11 16.01
CA VAL A 313 -6.00 36.57 17.24
C VAL A 313 -4.77 37.42 16.91
N LEU A 314 -3.91 36.98 16.00
CA LEU A 314 -2.72 37.72 15.57
C LEU A 314 -3.06 39.08 14.96
N VAL A 315 -4.10 39.15 14.13
CA VAL A 315 -4.55 40.40 13.48
C VAL A 315 -5.23 41.33 14.49
N CYS A 316 -5.94 40.80 15.49
CA CYS A 316 -6.58 41.60 16.54
C CYS A 316 -5.61 42.10 17.61
N LEU A 317 -4.47 41.41 17.83
CA LEU A 317 -3.51 41.73 18.88
C LEU A 317 -2.98 43.18 18.84
N PRO A 318 -2.58 43.76 17.69
CA PRO A 318 -2.17 45.16 17.62
C PRO A 318 -3.25 46.15 18.07
N PHE A 319 -4.53 45.84 17.83
CA PHE A 319 -5.65 46.68 18.23
C PHE A 319 -5.97 46.58 19.72
N VAL A 320 -5.79 45.40 20.31
CA VAL A 320 -5.85 45.21 21.76
C VAL A 320 -4.74 46.02 22.43
N LEU A 321 -3.50 45.93 21.94
CA LEU A 321 -2.36 46.70 22.46
C LEU A 321 -2.60 48.21 22.31
N PHE A 322 -3.11 48.66 21.16
CA PHE A 322 -3.47 50.06 20.94
C PHE A 322 -4.55 50.55 21.93
N ALA A 323 -5.61 49.78 22.15
CA ALA A 323 -6.68 50.12 23.10
C ALA A 323 -6.15 50.20 24.54
N LEU A 324 -5.22 49.31 24.89
CA LEU A 324 -4.61 49.24 26.22
C LEU A 324 -3.66 50.42 26.47
N ILE A 325 -2.87 50.82 25.47
CA ILE A 325 -1.94 51.96 25.55
C ILE A 325 -2.70 53.30 25.57
N THR A 326 -3.74 53.44 24.76
CA THR A 326 -4.46 54.72 24.59
C THR A 326 -5.64 54.90 25.55
N GLY A 327 -6.07 53.84 26.22
CA GLY A 327 -7.28 53.80 27.05
C GLY A 327 -8.59 53.84 26.24
N ASN A 328 -8.53 53.86 24.91
CA ASN A 328 -9.71 53.99 24.04
C ASN A 328 -10.30 52.62 23.64
N TRP A 329 -10.88 51.94 24.62
CA TRP A 329 -11.50 50.63 24.46
C TRP A 329 -12.68 50.62 23.48
N LYS A 330 -13.39 51.74 23.33
CA LYS A 330 -14.54 51.84 22.42
C LYS A 330 -14.09 51.72 20.97
N THR A 331 -13.06 52.46 20.57
CA THR A 331 -12.52 52.39 19.20
C THR A 331 -11.86 51.04 18.93
N GLY A 332 -11.04 50.54 19.86
CA GLY A 332 -10.40 49.22 19.72
C GLY A 332 -11.42 48.08 19.59
N GLY A 333 -12.46 48.08 20.42
CA GLY A 333 -13.52 47.07 20.39
C GLY A 333 -14.33 47.08 19.08
N ILE A 334 -14.66 48.26 18.54
CA ILE A 334 -15.36 48.37 17.24
C ILE A 334 -14.48 47.79 16.13
N THR A 335 -13.19 48.15 16.07
CA THR A 335 -12.28 47.66 15.04
C THR A 335 -12.09 46.14 15.09
N ILE A 336 -11.92 45.58 16.30
CA ILE A 336 -11.86 44.12 16.50
C ILE A 336 -13.15 43.46 16.03
N GLY A 337 -14.31 44.01 16.39
CA GLY A 337 -15.61 43.49 15.96
C GLY A 337 -15.77 43.46 14.43
N VAL A 338 -15.32 44.51 13.75
CA VAL A 338 -15.33 44.56 12.27
C VAL A 338 -14.38 43.53 11.67
N ILE A 339 -13.17 43.38 12.20
CA ILE A 339 -12.20 42.39 11.73
C ILE A 339 -12.76 40.97 11.87
N VAL A 340 -13.29 40.63 13.05
CA VAL A 340 -13.89 39.31 13.29
C VAL A 340 -15.06 39.07 12.33
N ALA A 341 -15.94 40.06 12.13
CA ALA A 341 -17.05 39.94 11.19
C ALA A 341 -16.57 39.70 9.76
N LEU A 342 -15.55 40.44 9.30
CA LEU A 342 -14.96 40.27 7.96
C LEU A 342 -14.32 38.90 7.79
N VAL A 343 -13.59 38.40 8.79
CA VAL A 343 -12.98 37.07 8.76
C VAL A 343 -14.04 35.98 8.70
N VAL A 344 -15.10 36.07 9.51
CA VAL A 344 -16.21 35.10 9.50
C VAL A 344 -16.94 35.10 8.16
N ILE A 345 -17.22 36.29 7.60
CA ILE A 345 -17.85 36.42 6.28
C ILE A 345 -16.95 35.84 5.19
N GLY A 346 -15.66 36.20 5.20
CA GLY A 346 -14.67 35.68 4.25
C GLY A 346 -14.56 34.16 4.30
N PHE A 347 -14.46 33.59 5.49
CA PHE A 347 -14.44 32.14 5.69
C PHE A 347 -15.71 31.46 5.15
N LYS A 348 -16.90 32.04 5.42
CA LYS A 348 -18.17 31.51 4.91
C LYS A 348 -18.27 31.56 3.39
N LEU A 349 -17.73 32.60 2.75
CA LEU A 349 -17.68 32.71 1.30
C LEU A 349 -16.73 31.69 0.68
N ILE A 350 -15.57 31.46 1.30
CA ILE A 350 -14.63 30.41 0.88
C ILE A 350 -15.29 29.04 1.05
N GLU A 351 -15.89 28.73 2.21
CA GLU A 351 -16.62 27.47 2.47
C GLU A 351 -17.70 27.23 1.39
N ALA A 352 -18.49 28.26 1.06
CA ALA A 352 -19.55 28.16 0.06
C ALA A 352 -19.04 28.03 -1.38
N LYS A 353 -17.87 28.58 -1.71
CA LYS A 353 -17.23 28.44 -3.02
C LYS A 353 -16.63 27.04 -3.17
N TRP A 354 -15.94 26.56 -2.13
CA TRP A 354 -15.37 25.22 -2.07
C TRP A 354 -16.46 24.15 -2.18
N ARG A 355 -17.52 24.22 -1.37
CA ARG A 355 -18.66 23.29 -1.46
C ARG A 355 -19.28 23.22 -2.86
N ARG A 356 -19.35 24.35 -3.56
CA ARG A 356 -19.89 24.41 -4.93
C ARG A 356 -18.96 23.79 -5.96
N GLY A 357 -17.65 24.08 -5.89
CA GLY A 357 -16.66 23.41 -6.76
C GLY A 357 -16.62 21.91 -6.51
N PHE A 358 -16.66 21.51 -5.24
CA PHE A 358 -16.64 20.12 -4.82
C PHE A 358 -17.87 19.32 -5.25
N ALA A 359 -19.06 19.90 -5.10
CA ALA A 359 -20.30 19.28 -5.57
C ALA A 359 -20.33 19.16 -7.10
N ALA A 360 -19.62 20.02 -7.84
CA ALA A 360 -19.47 19.87 -9.29
C ALA A 360 -18.53 18.71 -9.62
N THR A 361 -17.36 18.61 -8.97
CA THR A 361 -16.40 17.51 -9.16
C THR A 361 -16.99 16.15 -8.80
N ILE A 362 -17.70 16.03 -7.68
CA ILE A 362 -18.38 14.77 -7.30
C ILE A 362 -19.44 14.37 -8.34
N ARG A 363 -20.14 15.35 -8.91
CA ARG A 363 -21.20 15.10 -9.89
C ARG A 363 -20.65 14.67 -11.26
N GLU A 364 -19.51 15.24 -11.65
CA GLU A 364 -18.78 14.89 -12.87
C GLU A 364 -18.18 13.48 -12.76
N VAL A 365 -17.56 13.16 -11.61
CA VAL A 365 -17.04 11.82 -11.31
C VAL A 365 -18.16 10.77 -11.18
N GLY A 366 -19.31 11.13 -10.62
CA GLY A 366 -20.45 10.22 -10.46
C GLY A 366 -21.32 10.02 -11.71
N SER A 367 -21.19 10.88 -12.74
CA SER A 367 -22.00 10.77 -13.96
C SER A 367 -21.40 9.86 -15.03
N ASP A 368 -20.08 9.71 -15.08
CA ASP A 368 -19.40 8.92 -16.12
C ASP A 368 -19.27 7.42 -15.77
N LEU A 369 -19.36 7.06 -14.48
CA LEU A 369 -19.10 5.70 -14.01
C LEU A 369 -20.35 4.82 -13.83
N GLY A 370 -21.55 5.29 -14.16
CA GLY A 370 -22.78 4.53 -13.91
C GLY A 370 -22.91 4.16 -12.43
N GLY A 371 -23.37 5.10 -11.60
CA GLY A 371 -23.42 4.91 -10.15
C GLY A 371 -23.99 3.54 -9.75
N PRO A 372 -23.40 2.87 -8.74
CA PRO A 372 -23.72 1.49 -8.39
C PRO A 372 -25.22 1.35 -8.17
N ASP A 373 -25.83 0.36 -8.82
CA ASP A 373 -27.23 0.03 -8.61
C ASP A 373 -27.42 -0.29 -7.12
N ALA A 374 -28.36 0.40 -6.46
CA ALA A 374 -28.54 0.33 -5.01
C ALA A 374 -28.89 -1.09 -4.52
N ASP A 375 -29.30 -1.96 -5.44
CA ASP A 375 -29.66 -3.36 -5.19
C ASP A 375 -28.49 -4.34 -5.41
N GLN A 376 -27.32 -3.89 -5.90
CA GLN A 376 -26.15 -4.76 -6.06
C GLN A 376 -25.27 -4.82 -4.81
N PRO A 377 -24.77 -6.01 -4.42
CA PRO A 377 -23.85 -6.13 -3.30
C PRO A 377 -22.56 -5.37 -3.58
N SER A 378 -22.11 -4.62 -2.58
CA SER A 378 -20.94 -3.76 -2.73
C SER A 378 -19.62 -4.52 -2.75
N THR A 379 -19.61 -5.72 -2.17
CA THR A 379 -18.44 -6.60 -2.06
C THR A 379 -18.86 -8.07 -2.15
N ALA A 380 -17.92 -8.96 -2.46
CA ALA A 380 -18.10 -10.39 -2.30
C ALA A 380 -18.26 -10.76 -0.81
N GLY A 381 -18.92 -11.91 -0.59
CA GLY A 381 -19.09 -12.51 0.74
C GLY A 381 -20.30 -11.97 1.52
N PRO A 382 -20.35 -12.25 2.84
CA PRO A 382 -21.47 -11.84 3.70
C PRO A 382 -21.62 -10.32 3.78
N GLN A 383 -22.83 -9.83 3.55
CA GLN A 383 -23.14 -8.39 3.61
C GLN A 383 -23.49 -7.92 5.03
N ASP A 384 -23.95 -8.82 5.90
CA ASP A 384 -24.18 -8.51 7.31
C ASP A 384 -22.84 -8.44 8.07
N PRO A 385 -22.52 -7.33 8.76
CA PRO A 385 -21.24 -7.18 9.44
C PRO A 385 -20.93 -8.24 10.49
N ARG A 386 -21.95 -8.73 11.22
CA ARG A 386 -21.76 -9.76 12.25
C ARG A 386 -21.45 -11.11 11.60
N GLN A 387 -22.23 -11.48 10.59
CA GLN A 387 -21.99 -12.70 9.83
C GLN A 387 -20.61 -12.67 9.15
N ARG A 388 -20.21 -11.51 8.58
CA ARG A 388 -18.91 -11.33 7.94
C ARG A 388 -17.78 -11.53 8.95
N ARG A 389 -17.89 -10.92 10.13
CA ARG A 389 -16.94 -11.11 11.22
C ARG A 389 -16.83 -12.56 11.67
N GLU A 390 -17.96 -13.22 11.91
CA GLU A 390 -18.00 -14.63 12.33
C GLU A 390 -17.37 -15.56 11.29
N GLN A 391 -17.63 -15.32 9.99
CA GLN A 391 -17.06 -16.13 8.92
C GLN A 391 -15.58 -15.85 8.69
N LEU A 392 -15.13 -14.60 8.81
CA LEU A 392 -13.69 -14.27 8.73
C LEU A 392 -12.93 -14.91 9.89
N ASP A 393 -13.48 -14.89 11.10
CA ASP A 393 -12.86 -15.54 12.28
C ASP A 393 -12.75 -17.07 12.08
N GLN A 394 -13.78 -17.70 11.49
CA GLN A 394 -13.72 -19.12 11.12
C GLN A 394 -12.69 -19.39 10.02
N LEU A 395 -12.53 -18.49 9.04
CA LEU A 395 -11.54 -18.62 7.98
C LEU A 395 -10.11 -18.48 8.54
N LEU A 396 -9.88 -17.47 9.39
CA LEU A 396 -8.61 -17.28 10.10
C LEU A 396 -8.24 -18.53 10.92
N ALA A 397 -9.20 -19.07 11.68
CA ALA A 397 -8.97 -20.28 12.48
C ALA A 397 -8.59 -21.50 11.62
N ARG A 398 -9.22 -21.68 10.45
CA ARG A 398 -8.87 -22.76 9.51
C ARG A 398 -7.49 -22.59 8.90
N ALA A 399 -7.12 -21.35 8.58
CA ALA A 399 -5.79 -20.99 8.10
C ALA A 399 -4.70 -21.04 9.19
N GLY A 400 -5.05 -21.34 10.44
CA GLY A 400 -4.10 -21.35 11.57
C GLY A 400 -3.63 -19.95 11.98
N LEU A 401 -4.42 -18.92 11.67
CA LEU A 401 -4.15 -17.51 11.94
C LEU A 401 -4.84 -17.05 13.23
N PRO A 402 -4.36 -15.95 13.86
CA PRO A 402 -4.97 -15.41 15.07
C PRO A 402 -6.42 -15.01 14.86
N SER A 403 -7.22 -15.11 15.93
CA SER A 403 -8.62 -14.67 15.91
C SER A 403 -8.74 -13.15 15.75
N ILE A 404 -9.89 -12.66 15.29
CA ILE A 404 -10.13 -11.22 15.15
C ILE A 404 -9.93 -10.50 16.49
N ALA A 405 -10.31 -11.13 17.61
CA ALA A 405 -10.12 -10.56 18.95
C ALA A 405 -8.63 -10.38 19.34
N GLU A 406 -7.74 -11.21 18.81
CA GLU A 406 -6.29 -11.07 19.00
C GLU A 406 -5.67 -10.03 18.06
N ILE A 407 -6.28 -9.80 16.89
CA ILE A 407 -5.83 -8.82 15.89
C ILE A 407 -6.30 -7.41 16.23
N GLU A 408 -7.50 -7.24 16.79
CA GLU A 408 -8.14 -5.95 17.10
C GLU A 408 -7.27 -4.91 17.82
N PRO A 409 -6.41 -5.27 18.81
CA PRO A 409 -5.50 -4.31 19.44
C PRO A 409 -4.50 -3.65 18.48
N HIS A 410 -4.35 -4.18 17.27
CA HIS A 410 -3.45 -3.72 16.22
C HIS A 410 -4.18 -3.06 15.05
N PHE A 411 -5.49 -2.83 15.15
CA PHE A 411 -6.20 -2.03 14.15
C PHE A 411 -5.66 -0.61 14.13
N ASP A 412 -5.47 -0.08 12.93
CA ASP A 412 -5.11 1.32 12.76
C ASP A 412 -6.23 2.22 13.32
N SER A 413 -5.86 3.18 14.17
CA SER A 413 -6.77 4.15 14.76
C SER A 413 -7.38 5.11 13.74
N ASP A 414 -6.74 5.26 12.58
CA ASP A 414 -7.18 6.16 11.51
C ASP A 414 -8.19 5.51 10.57
N PHE A 415 -8.38 4.19 10.65
CA PHE A 415 -9.46 3.54 9.93
C PHE A 415 -10.81 3.95 10.55
N PRO A 416 -11.74 4.54 9.77
CA PRO A 416 -12.98 5.05 10.33
C PRO A 416 -13.72 3.93 11.04
N ALA A 417 -14.19 4.21 12.27
CA ALA A 417 -14.93 3.30 13.15
C ALA A 417 -16.28 2.78 12.57
N ALA A 418 -16.49 2.91 11.26
CA ALA A 418 -17.65 2.44 10.49
C ALA A 418 -17.82 0.91 10.47
N ILE A 419 -16.96 0.16 11.16
CA ILE A 419 -17.02 -1.30 11.33
C ILE A 419 -17.88 -1.71 12.55
N SER A 420 -18.28 -0.77 13.43
CA SER A 420 -19.14 -1.06 14.59
C SER A 420 -20.64 -1.09 14.30
#